data_AF-A0A0C2X383-F1
#
_entry.id   AF-A0A0C2X383-F1
#
_cell.length_a   1.000
_cell.length_b   1.000
_cell.length_c   1.000
_cell.angle_alpha   90.00
_cell.angle_beta   90.00
_cell.angle_gamma   90.00
#
_symmetry.space_group_name_H-M   'P 1'
#
loop_
_entity.id
_entity.type
_entity.pdbx_description
1 polymer ?
#
loop_
_entity_poly.entity_id
_entity_poly.type
_entity_poly.pdbx_seq_one_letter_code
_entity_poly.pdbx_strand_id
1 'polypeptide(L)'
;MPTNSQEAVQTIREMRPMIDPDEDFHTIVAAEESIAASHAKRKEQLEEAHAKLKALSRALEAARVSAARPPSVPSAGAHAALVDELDSSKLSLMKAITDAEGMIADREAELTRLKEEARKLEDYDPSLEHEKELDSLTIRLQLYKGLGFEPVAEAKSGDIAKMLVRSRSGDLHSVDLANEAPPNQITDLLWKLLAS
;
A
#
# COMPACT_ATOMS: atom_id res chain seq x y z
N MET A 1 -117.04 44.48 49.44
CA MET A 1 -116.03 45.45 49.91
C MET A 1 -115.60 45.03 51.31
N PRO A 2 -114.32 45.02 51.72
CA PRO A 2 -113.05 44.87 50.99
C PRO A 2 -112.08 43.98 51.83
N THR A 3 -112.10 42.65 51.71
CA THR A 3 -111.22 41.79 52.54
C THR A 3 -109.89 41.44 51.89
N ASN A 4 -109.80 41.51 50.56
CA ASN A 4 -108.59 41.12 49.83
C ASN A 4 -107.44 42.14 49.97
N SER A 5 -107.75 43.42 50.19
CA SER A 5 -106.73 44.47 50.31
C SER A 5 -106.06 44.51 51.68
N GLN A 6 -106.78 44.21 52.76
CA GLN A 6 -106.18 44.18 54.10
C GLN A 6 -105.29 42.96 54.30
N GLU A 7 -105.70 41.80 53.78
CA GLU A 7 -104.91 40.58 53.81
C GLU A 7 -103.60 40.76 53.04
N ALA A 8 -103.66 41.32 51.82
CA ALA A 8 -102.47 41.64 51.02
C ALA A 8 -101.53 42.65 51.72
N VAL A 9 -102.08 43.66 52.41
CA VAL A 9 -101.26 44.62 53.19
C VAL A 9 -100.58 43.95 54.38
N GLN A 10 -101.26 43.00 55.04
CA GLN A 10 -100.69 42.21 56.12
C GLN A 10 -99.55 41.32 55.60
N THR A 11 -99.73 40.64 54.46
CA THR A 11 -98.68 39.81 53.85
C THR A 11 -97.46 40.64 53.43
N ILE A 12 -97.68 41.82 52.84
CA ILE A 12 -96.59 42.75 52.49
C ILE A 12 -95.82 43.20 53.74
N ARG A 13 -96.53 43.43 54.86
CA ARG A 13 -95.91 43.83 56.13
C ARG A 13 -95.09 42.71 56.75
N GLU A 14 -95.56 41.47 56.61
CA GLU A 14 -94.85 40.25 57.05
C GLU A 14 -93.64 39.92 56.16
N MET A 15 -93.68 40.26 54.86
CA MET A 15 -92.55 40.08 53.93
C MET A 15 -91.46 41.15 54.08
N ARG A 16 -91.79 42.36 54.57
CA ARG A 16 -90.83 43.46 54.71
C ARG A 16 -89.57 43.14 55.53
N PRO A 17 -89.63 42.46 56.70
CA PRO A 17 -88.43 42.08 57.45
C PRO A 17 -87.71 40.85 56.89
N MET A 18 -88.29 40.11 55.94
CA MET A 18 -87.63 39.01 55.24
C MET A 18 -86.73 39.49 54.09
N ILE A 19 -86.90 40.74 53.65
CA ILE A 19 -86.11 41.34 52.57
C ILE A 19 -85.15 42.33 53.24
N ASP A 20 -83.88 41.94 53.34
CA ASP A 20 -82.78 42.81 53.76
C ASP A 20 -81.92 43.18 52.54
N PRO A 21 -82.17 44.36 51.94
CA PRO A 21 -81.43 44.81 50.76
C PRO A 21 -79.93 45.00 51.02
N ASP A 22 -79.52 45.26 52.27
CA ASP A 22 -78.12 45.47 52.61
C ASP A 22 -77.38 44.12 52.65
N GLU A 23 -78.01 43.07 53.20
CA GLU A 23 -77.50 41.70 53.15
C GLU A 23 -77.42 41.19 51.70
N ASP A 24 -78.46 41.38 50.90
CA ASP A 24 -78.48 41.02 49.48
C ASP A 24 -77.39 41.77 48.70
N PHE A 25 -77.16 43.06 48.98
CA PHE A 25 -76.08 43.82 48.36
C PHE A 25 -74.69 43.25 48.71
N HIS A 26 -74.46 42.92 49.99
CA HIS A 26 -73.20 42.33 50.42
C HIS A 26 -72.94 40.96 49.79
N THR A 27 -73.98 40.12 49.64
CA THR A 27 -73.83 38.82 48.96
C THR A 27 -73.54 38.98 47.47
N ILE A 28 -74.15 39.96 46.79
CA ILE A 28 -73.86 40.27 45.38
C ILE A 28 -72.42 40.74 45.22
N VAL A 29 -71.95 41.66 46.07
CA VAL A 29 -70.55 42.15 46.01
C VAL A 29 -69.57 40.99 46.26
N ALA A 30 -69.81 40.15 47.26
CA ALA A 30 -68.97 38.99 47.52
C ALA A 30 -68.99 37.97 46.36
N ALA A 31 -70.13 37.80 45.70
CA ALA A 31 -70.25 36.97 44.50
C ALA A 31 -69.48 37.56 43.32
N GLU A 32 -69.57 38.87 43.08
CA GLU A 32 -68.81 39.57 42.04
C GLU A 32 -67.30 39.47 42.27
N GLU A 33 -66.83 39.68 43.51
CA GLU A 33 -65.42 39.51 43.87
C GLU A 33 -64.94 38.07 43.65
N SER A 34 -65.75 37.08 44.03
CA SER A 34 -65.46 35.66 43.80
C SER A 34 -65.40 35.32 42.30
N ILE A 35 -66.31 35.86 41.50
CA ILE A 35 -66.33 35.69 40.05
C ILE A 35 -65.10 36.36 39.41
N ALA A 36 -64.75 37.58 39.83
CA ALA A 36 -63.58 38.29 39.36
C ALA A 36 -62.29 37.54 39.69
N ALA A 37 -62.15 37.03 40.92
CA ALA A 37 -61.02 36.21 41.34
C ALA A 37 -60.93 34.90 40.54
N SER A 38 -62.07 34.21 40.32
CA SER A 38 -62.15 33.01 39.49
C SER A 38 -61.75 33.27 38.05
N HIS A 39 -62.17 34.41 37.49
CA HIS A 39 -61.83 34.80 36.12
C HIS A 39 -60.33 35.12 35.99
N ALA A 40 -59.76 35.85 36.95
CA ALA A 40 -58.33 36.14 37.00
C ALA A 40 -57.50 34.84 37.06
N LYS A 41 -57.87 33.91 37.94
CA LYS A 41 -57.21 32.60 38.06
C LYS A 41 -57.32 31.78 36.78
N ARG A 42 -58.51 31.74 36.14
CA ARG A 42 -58.69 31.05 34.86
C ARG A 42 -57.83 31.66 33.75
N LYS A 43 -57.71 32.98 33.71
CA LYS A 43 -56.87 33.69 32.75
C LYS A 43 -55.38 33.35 32.96
N GLU A 44 -54.91 33.38 34.21
CA GLU A 44 -53.54 33.01 34.56
C GLU A 44 -53.23 31.55 34.16
N GLN A 45 -54.13 30.62 34.48
CA GLN A 45 -53.99 29.21 34.07
C GLN A 45 -53.94 29.03 32.55
N LEU A 46 -54.73 29.81 31.81
CA LEU A 46 -54.75 29.75 30.35
C LEU A 46 -53.46 30.32 29.77
N GLU A 47 -52.96 31.44 30.30
CA GLU A 47 -51.67 32.02 29.92
C GLU A 47 -50.50 31.08 30.22
N GLU A 48 -50.50 30.45 31.40
CA GLU A 48 -49.50 29.46 31.79
C GLU A 48 -49.54 28.22 30.88
N ALA A 49 -50.74 27.71 30.58
CA ALA A 49 -50.93 26.59 29.66
C ALA A 49 -50.44 26.95 28.24
N HIS A 50 -50.76 28.14 27.74
CA HIS A 50 -50.28 28.64 26.45
C HIS A 50 -48.75 28.78 26.43
N ALA A 51 -48.15 29.29 27.49
CA ALA A 51 -46.70 29.42 27.62
C ALA A 51 -46.02 28.03 27.60
N LYS A 52 -46.57 27.07 28.36
CA LYS A 52 -46.09 25.67 28.37
C LYS A 52 -46.21 25.03 26.98
N LEU A 53 -47.35 25.19 26.31
CA LEU A 53 -47.58 24.63 24.98
C LEU A 53 -46.58 25.21 23.96
N LYS A 54 -46.34 26.53 24.00
CA LYS A 54 -45.34 27.20 23.15
C LYS A 54 -43.91 26.72 23.43
N ALA A 55 -43.56 26.51 24.70
CA ALA A 55 -42.25 25.98 25.09
C ALA A 55 -42.06 24.55 24.58
N LEU A 56 -43.06 23.67 24.78
CA LEU A 56 -43.03 22.29 24.30
C LEU A 56 -42.99 22.21 22.77
N SER A 57 -43.73 23.07 22.07
CA SER A 57 -43.70 23.15 20.61
C SER A 57 -42.30 23.52 20.09
N ARG A 58 -41.63 24.50 20.72
CA ARG A 58 -40.24 24.86 20.37
C ARG A 58 -39.27 23.73 20.65
N ALA A 59 -39.42 23.04 21.78
CA ALA A 59 -38.58 21.89 22.12
C ALA A 59 -38.78 20.74 21.13
N LEU A 60 -40.02 20.47 20.72
CA LEU A 60 -40.34 19.46 19.72
C LEU A 60 -39.74 19.80 18.36
N GLU A 61 -39.80 21.07 17.95
CA GLU A 61 -39.20 21.47 16.67
C GLU A 61 -37.68 21.41 16.70
N ALA A 62 -37.05 21.84 17.81
CA ALA A 62 -35.62 21.65 18.02
C ALA A 62 -35.22 20.16 18.01
N ALA A 63 -36.01 19.30 18.65
CA ALA A 63 -35.79 17.86 18.65
C ALA A 63 -35.98 17.25 17.25
N ARG A 64 -36.95 17.72 16.46
CA ARG A 64 -37.14 17.30 15.06
C ARG A 64 -35.96 17.68 14.19
N VAL A 65 -35.48 18.93 14.29
CA VAL A 65 -34.29 19.39 13.57
C VAL A 65 -33.06 18.60 13.98
N SER A 66 -32.93 18.26 15.27
CA SER A 66 -31.81 17.44 15.78
C SER A 66 -31.92 15.95 15.44
N ALA A 67 -33.14 15.41 15.32
CA ALA A 67 -33.38 14.00 14.98
C ALA A 67 -33.33 13.74 13.47
N ALA A 68 -33.56 14.78 12.67
CA ALA A 68 -33.29 14.73 11.24
C ALA A 68 -31.79 14.53 11.03
N ARG A 69 -31.42 13.57 10.16
CA ARG A 69 -30.03 13.35 9.77
C ARG A 69 -29.51 14.67 9.15
N PRO A 70 -28.38 15.22 9.65
CA PRO A 70 -27.81 16.43 9.07
C PRO A 70 -27.53 16.22 7.58
N PRO A 71 -27.77 17.23 6.73
CA PRO A 71 -27.50 17.11 5.28
C PRO A 71 -26.02 16.93 4.96
N SER A 72 -25.13 17.16 5.94
CA SER A 72 -23.69 16.91 5.82
C SER A 72 -23.31 15.43 5.94
N VAL A 73 -24.21 14.57 6.44
CA VAL A 73 -23.94 13.14 6.60
C VAL A 73 -24.49 12.41 5.37
N PRO A 74 -23.66 11.63 4.63
CA PRO A 74 -24.12 10.83 3.51
C PRO A 74 -25.36 9.99 3.87
N SER A 75 -26.25 9.78 2.92
CA SER A 75 -27.38 8.85 3.10
C SER A 75 -26.84 7.44 3.40
N ALA A 76 -27.64 6.57 4.01
CA ALA A 76 -27.20 5.21 4.33
C ALA A 76 -26.69 4.45 3.10
N GLY A 77 -27.35 4.64 1.95
CA GLY A 77 -26.91 4.06 0.67
C GLY A 77 -25.63 4.70 0.13
N ALA A 78 -25.47 6.02 0.22
CA ALA A 78 -24.24 6.69 -0.19
C ALA A 78 -23.04 6.31 0.68
N HIS A 79 -23.27 6.11 1.98
CA HIS A 79 -22.23 5.60 2.89
C HIS A 79 -21.85 4.16 2.56
N ALA A 80 -22.82 3.28 2.30
CA ALA A 80 -22.53 1.90 1.89
C ALA A 80 -21.71 1.87 0.59
N ALA A 81 -22.12 2.64 -0.41
CA ALA A 81 -21.36 2.74 -1.68
C ALA A 81 -19.93 3.26 -1.47
N LEU A 82 -19.74 4.26 -0.59
CA LEU A 82 -18.41 4.77 -0.25
C LEU A 82 -17.54 3.71 0.45
N VAL A 83 -18.13 2.93 1.35
CA VAL A 83 -17.43 1.82 2.02
C VAL A 83 -17.02 0.75 1.02
N ASP A 84 -17.93 0.36 0.11
CA ASP A 84 -17.63 -0.62 -0.93
C ASP A 84 -16.52 -0.14 -1.87
N GLU A 85 -16.53 1.16 -2.23
CA GLU A 85 -15.47 1.79 -3.02
C GLU A 85 -14.13 1.77 -2.28
N LEU A 86 -14.12 2.15 -0.99
CA LEU A 86 -12.93 2.08 -0.13
C LEU A 86 -12.39 0.65 -0.03
N ASP A 87 -13.25 -0.35 0.18
CA ASP A 87 -12.83 -1.75 0.25
C ASP A 87 -12.26 -2.25 -1.08
N SER A 88 -12.85 -1.86 -2.21
CA SER A 88 -12.31 -2.18 -3.53
C SER A 88 -10.93 -1.54 -3.75
N SER A 89 -10.73 -0.29 -3.32
CA SER A 89 -9.46 0.42 -3.42
C SER A 89 -8.39 -0.22 -2.54
N LYS A 90 -8.77 -0.65 -1.33
CA LYS A 90 -7.88 -1.35 -0.39
C LYS A 90 -7.41 -2.67 -0.98
N LEU A 91 -8.30 -3.48 -1.55
CA LEU A 91 -7.94 -4.75 -2.19
C LEU A 91 -7.00 -4.52 -3.39
N SER A 92 -7.27 -3.49 -4.20
CA SER A 92 -6.39 -3.10 -5.30
C SER A 92 -4.99 -2.70 -4.82
N LEU A 93 -4.90 -1.91 -3.74
CA LEU A 93 -3.63 -1.49 -3.16
C LEU A 93 -2.87 -2.69 -2.56
N MET A 94 -3.55 -3.58 -1.85
CA MET A 94 -2.91 -4.79 -1.31
C MET A 94 -2.32 -5.64 -2.43
N LYS A 95 -3.05 -5.82 -3.54
CA LYS A 95 -2.51 -6.53 -4.71
C LYS A 95 -1.29 -5.83 -5.30
N ALA A 96 -1.36 -4.51 -5.49
CA ALA A 96 -0.23 -3.74 -6.01
C ALA A 96 1.01 -3.83 -5.11
N ILE A 97 0.82 -3.87 -3.79
CA ILE A 97 1.91 -4.08 -2.82
C ILE A 97 2.51 -5.47 -3.00
N THR A 98 1.69 -6.52 -3.06
CA THR A 98 2.19 -7.89 -3.27
C THR A 98 2.93 -8.04 -4.60
N ASP A 99 2.43 -7.44 -5.67
CA ASP A 99 3.10 -7.45 -6.98
C ASP A 99 4.45 -6.71 -6.90
N ALA A 100 4.52 -5.58 -6.21
CA ALA A 100 5.75 -4.82 -6.00
C ALA A 100 6.77 -5.58 -5.11
N GLU A 101 6.31 -6.24 -4.05
CA GLU A 101 7.14 -7.10 -3.20
C GLU A 101 7.72 -8.28 -3.98
N GLY A 102 6.92 -8.90 -4.85
CA GLY A 102 7.39 -9.94 -5.77
C GLY A 102 8.48 -9.43 -6.71
N MET A 103 8.29 -8.26 -7.32
CA MET A 103 9.32 -7.63 -8.15
C MET A 103 10.60 -7.32 -7.38
N ILE A 104 10.51 -6.88 -6.12
CA ILE A 104 11.68 -6.65 -5.28
C ILE A 104 12.43 -7.95 -5.03
N ALA A 105 11.71 -9.02 -4.66
CA ALA A 105 12.32 -10.34 -4.42
C ALA A 105 13.04 -10.87 -5.67
N ASP A 106 12.44 -10.74 -6.85
CA ASP A 106 13.05 -11.14 -8.12
C ASP A 106 14.34 -10.34 -8.39
N ARG A 107 14.30 -9.02 -8.18
CA ARG A 107 15.47 -8.15 -8.39
C ARG A 107 16.57 -8.42 -7.38
N GLU A 108 16.23 -8.70 -6.13
CA GLU A 108 17.20 -9.10 -5.11
C GLU A 108 17.86 -10.43 -5.48
N ALA A 109 17.11 -11.41 -5.99
CA ALA A 109 17.64 -12.68 -6.49
C ALA A 109 18.56 -12.51 -7.72
N GLU A 110 18.21 -11.63 -8.66
CA GLU A 110 19.09 -11.28 -9.77
C GLU A 110 20.37 -10.59 -9.30
N LEU A 111 20.26 -9.68 -8.33
CA LEU A 111 21.38 -8.93 -7.79
C LEU A 111 22.35 -9.86 -7.04
N THR A 112 21.85 -10.82 -6.25
CA THR A 112 22.70 -11.84 -5.61
C THR A 112 23.39 -12.71 -6.65
N ARG A 113 22.67 -13.18 -7.68
CA ARG A 113 23.27 -13.96 -8.78
C ARG A 113 24.38 -13.20 -9.50
N LEU A 114 24.14 -11.94 -9.85
CA LEU A 114 25.12 -11.08 -10.53
C LEU A 114 26.33 -10.79 -9.63
N LYS A 115 26.13 -10.61 -8.32
CA LYS A 115 27.23 -10.47 -7.35
C LYS A 115 28.09 -11.73 -7.28
N GLU A 116 27.47 -12.90 -7.27
CA GLU A 116 28.21 -14.17 -7.29
C GLU A 116 29.00 -14.35 -8.59
N GLU A 117 28.41 -14.00 -9.74
CA GLU A 117 29.08 -14.06 -11.04
C GLU A 117 30.24 -13.06 -11.12
N ALA A 118 30.04 -11.82 -10.66
CA ALA A 118 31.09 -10.81 -10.56
C ALA A 118 32.25 -11.30 -9.68
N ARG A 119 31.95 -11.88 -8.51
CA ARG A 119 32.98 -12.45 -7.63
C ARG A 119 33.75 -13.60 -8.30
N LYS A 120 33.06 -14.49 -9.02
CA LYS A 120 33.72 -15.56 -9.79
C LYS A 120 34.65 -15.02 -10.87
N LEU A 121 34.27 -13.92 -11.52
CA LEU A 121 35.09 -13.22 -12.51
C LEU A 121 36.27 -12.48 -11.88
N GLU A 122 36.11 -11.88 -10.71
CA GLU A 122 37.20 -11.26 -9.94
C GLU A 122 38.24 -12.31 -9.50
N ASP A 123 37.78 -13.49 -9.09
CA ASP A 123 38.64 -14.61 -8.69
C ASP A 123 39.24 -15.36 -9.91
N TYR A 124 38.77 -15.08 -11.13
CA TYR A 124 39.25 -15.72 -12.35
C TYR A 124 40.52 -15.04 -12.86
N ASP A 125 41.66 -15.71 -12.74
CA ASP A 125 42.93 -15.30 -13.38
C ASP A 125 43.08 -16.00 -14.75
N PRO A 126 42.94 -15.27 -15.87
CA PRO A 126 43.09 -15.84 -17.20
C PRO A 126 44.48 -16.40 -17.46
N SER A 127 45.52 -15.87 -16.79
CA SER A 127 46.90 -16.26 -17.05
C SER A 127 47.19 -17.67 -16.52
N LEU A 128 46.62 -18.02 -15.35
CA LEU A 128 46.77 -19.34 -14.75
C LEU A 128 46.02 -20.43 -15.53
N GLU A 129 44.86 -20.11 -16.13
CA GLU A 129 44.13 -21.08 -16.96
C GLU A 129 44.79 -21.25 -18.33
N HIS A 130 45.26 -20.18 -18.97
CA HIS A 130 46.03 -20.30 -20.23
C HIS A 130 47.34 -21.06 -20.04
N GLU A 131 48.00 -20.96 -18.88
CA GLU A 131 49.21 -21.74 -18.57
C GLU A 131 48.91 -23.24 -18.37
N LYS A 132 47.69 -23.59 -17.91
CA LYS A 132 47.24 -24.99 -17.82
C LYS A 132 46.81 -25.56 -19.17
N GLU A 133 46.15 -24.76 -20.02
CA GLU A 133 45.66 -25.19 -21.33
C GLU A 133 46.76 -25.23 -22.40
N LEU A 134 47.72 -24.32 -22.34
CA LEU A 134 48.85 -24.30 -23.27
C LEU A 134 50.00 -25.13 -22.71
N ASP A 135 50.08 -26.39 -23.13
CA ASP A 135 51.25 -27.22 -22.84
C ASP A 135 52.52 -26.52 -23.34
N SER A 136 53.39 -26.14 -22.40
CA SER A 136 54.68 -25.50 -22.67
C SER A 136 55.53 -26.25 -23.71
N LEU A 137 55.33 -27.57 -23.86
CA LEU A 137 55.98 -28.37 -24.88
C LEU A 137 55.41 -28.09 -26.27
N THR A 138 54.08 -27.93 -26.40
CA THR A 138 53.44 -27.58 -27.68
C THR A 138 53.92 -26.23 -28.19
N ILE A 139 54.01 -25.22 -27.31
CA ILE A 139 54.56 -23.90 -27.70
C ILE A 139 56.02 -24.02 -28.13
N ARG A 140 56.85 -24.74 -27.36
CA ARG A 140 58.27 -24.95 -27.70
C ARG A 140 58.42 -25.69 -29.03
N LEU A 141 57.60 -26.72 -29.28
CA LEU A 141 57.59 -27.46 -30.55
C LEU A 141 57.17 -26.56 -31.72
N GLN A 142 56.16 -25.71 -31.54
CA GLN A 142 55.74 -24.76 -32.57
C GLN A 142 56.81 -23.70 -32.85
N LEU A 143 57.53 -23.23 -31.81
CA LEU A 143 58.66 -22.32 -31.96
C LEU A 143 59.81 -22.98 -32.75
N TYR A 144 60.19 -24.22 -32.41
CA TYR A 144 61.23 -24.94 -33.13
C TYR A 144 60.83 -25.25 -34.58
N LYS A 145 59.56 -25.57 -34.83
CA LYS A 145 59.02 -25.70 -36.18
C LYS A 145 59.07 -24.38 -36.97
N GLY A 146 58.73 -23.27 -36.32
CA GLY A 146 58.82 -21.92 -36.90
C GLY A 146 60.26 -21.49 -37.20
N LEU A 147 61.22 -21.97 -36.39
CA LEU A 147 62.65 -21.80 -36.65
C LEU A 147 63.16 -22.64 -37.82
N GLY A 148 62.39 -23.61 -38.33
CA GLY A 148 62.75 -24.42 -39.49
C GLY A 148 63.22 -25.84 -39.14
N PHE A 149 63.11 -26.27 -37.88
CA PHE A 149 63.38 -27.65 -37.48
C PHE A 149 62.10 -28.49 -37.57
N GLU A 150 62.08 -29.47 -38.45
CA GLU A 150 60.95 -30.37 -38.64
C GLU A 150 61.39 -31.82 -38.36
N PRO A 151 60.97 -32.41 -37.22
CA PRO A 151 61.29 -33.79 -36.90
C PRO A 151 60.46 -34.73 -37.78
N VAL A 152 61.11 -35.71 -38.39
CA VAL A 152 60.47 -36.76 -39.17
C VAL A 152 60.50 -38.04 -38.35
N ALA A 153 59.34 -38.43 -37.85
CA ALA A 153 59.16 -39.70 -37.14
C ALA A 153 59.16 -40.87 -38.14
N GLU A 154 59.79 -41.97 -37.75
CA GLU A 154 59.75 -43.20 -38.53
C GLU A 154 58.39 -43.89 -38.39
N ALA A 155 57.74 -44.21 -39.52
CA ALA A 155 56.36 -44.69 -39.58
C ALA A 155 56.11 -46.04 -38.86
N LYS A 156 57.15 -46.74 -38.40
CA LYS A 156 57.05 -48.06 -37.75
C LYS A 156 57.35 -48.06 -36.25
N SER A 157 58.22 -47.18 -35.75
CA SER A 157 58.60 -47.14 -34.32
C SER A 157 58.06 -45.90 -33.59
N GLY A 158 57.70 -44.83 -34.31
CA GLY A 158 57.35 -43.56 -33.68
C GLY A 158 58.55 -42.77 -33.16
N ASP A 159 59.77 -43.29 -33.29
CA ASP A 159 60.99 -42.60 -32.90
C ASP A 159 61.41 -41.58 -33.97
N ILE A 160 62.01 -40.47 -33.52
CA ILE A 160 62.49 -39.41 -34.41
C ILE A 160 63.82 -39.86 -35.03
N ALA A 161 63.75 -40.47 -36.20
CA ALA A 161 64.94 -40.96 -36.90
C ALA A 161 65.69 -39.84 -37.65
N LYS A 162 64.97 -38.82 -38.15
CA LYS A 162 65.55 -37.77 -39.00
C LYS A 162 65.05 -36.39 -38.63
N MET A 163 65.90 -35.39 -38.80
CA MET A 163 65.56 -33.98 -38.64
C MET A 163 65.72 -33.27 -39.99
N LEU A 164 64.66 -32.61 -40.43
CA LEU A 164 64.73 -31.69 -41.56
C LEU A 164 65.02 -30.28 -41.04
N VAL A 165 66.04 -29.63 -41.61
CA VAL A 165 66.39 -28.25 -41.30
C VAL A 165 66.17 -27.40 -42.54
N ARG A 166 65.24 -26.46 -42.44
CA ARG A 166 65.01 -25.44 -43.46
C ARG A 166 65.87 -24.22 -43.17
N SER A 167 66.83 -23.95 -44.04
CA SER A 167 67.68 -22.76 -43.98
C SER A 167 66.88 -21.49 -44.32
N ARG A 168 67.39 -20.32 -43.89
CA ARG A 168 66.88 -19.00 -44.31
C ARG A 168 67.01 -18.76 -45.82
N SER A 169 67.92 -19.44 -46.52
CA SER A 169 68.07 -19.39 -47.98
C SER A 169 66.92 -20.10 -48.71
N GLY A 170 66.16 -20.94 -48.00
CA GLY A 170 65.10 -21.78 -48.58
C GLY A 170 65.52 -23.23 -48.84
N ASP A 171 66.79 -23.59 -48.60
CA ASP A 171 67.30 -24.94 -48.80
C ASP A 171 66.87 -25.90 -47.69
N LEU A 172 66.55 -27.14 -48.06
CA LEU A 172 66.11 -28.20 -47.16
C LEU A 172 67.22 -29.23 -46.95
N HIS A 173 67.74 -29.30 -45.73
CA HIS A 173 68.77 -30.27 -45.35
C HIS A 173 68.15 -31.38 -44.51
N SER A 174 68.51 -32.64 -44.79
CA SER A 174 68.09 -33.80 -44.01
C SER A 174 69.27 -34.32 -43.20
N VAL A 175 69.11 -34.37 -41.88
CA VAL A 175 70.11 -34.87 -40.94
C VAL A 175 69.58 -36.15 -40.30
N ASP A 176 70.33 -37.24 -40.43
CA ASP A 176 70.00 -38.50 -39.79
C ASP A 176 70.47 -38.50 -38.33
N LEU A 177 69.53 -38.68 -37.40
CA LEU A 177 69.81 -38.68 -35.96
C LEU A 177 70.23 -40.07 -35.46
N ALA A 178 70.09 -41.12 -36.29
CA ALA A 178 70.52 -42.48 -35.96
C ALA A 178 72.04 -42.71 -36.11
N ASN A 179 72.79 -41.67 -36.51
CA ASN A 179 74.24 -41.73 -36.66
C ASN A 179 74.93 -41.67 -35.29
N GLU A 180 75.96 -42.49 -35.02
CA GLU A 180 76.68 -42.60 -33.74
C GLU A 180 77.52 -41.35 -33.36
N ALA A 181 77.27 -40.19 -33.99
CA ALA A 181 77.96 -38.95 -33.68
C ALA A 181 77.55 -38.45 -32.28
N PRO A 182 78.48 -37.85 -31.51
CA PRO A 182 78.15 -37.34 -30.19
C PRO A 182 77.12 -36.20 -30.31
N PRO A 183 76.16 -36.09 -29.37
CA PRO A 183 75.04 -35.14 -29.46
C PRO A 183 75.45 -33.68 -29.72
N ASN A 184 76.59 -33.26 -29.15
CA ASN A 184 77.10 -31.90 -29.31
C ASN A 184 77.52 -31.57 -30.75
N GLN A 185 78.05 -32.56 -31.49
CA GLN A 185 78.42 -32.37 -32.89
C GLN A 185 77.19 -32.28 -33.79
N ILE A 186 76.15 -33.05 -33.47
CA ILE A 186 74.86 -33.00 -34.17
C ILE A 186 74.20 -31.64 -33.94
N THR A 187 74.18 -31.11 -32.71
CA THR A 187 73.62 -29.78 -32.43
C THR A 187 74.38 -28.67 -33.17
N ASP A 188 75.71 -28.71 -33.17
CA ASP A 188 76.53 -27.72 -33.89
C ASP A 188 76.26 -27.77 -35.40
N LEU A 189 76.08 -28.97 -35.96
CA LEU A 189 75.74 -29.18 -37.37
C LEU A 189 74.34 -28.65 -37.69
N LEU A 190 73.33 -28.94 -36.85
CA LEU A 190 71.97 -28.43 -37.03
C LEU A 190 71.92 -26.90 -37.03
N TRP A 191 72.64 -26.25 -36.11
CA TRP A 191 72.69 -24.78 -36.05
C TRP A 191 73.48 -24.18 -37.23
N LYS A 192 74.55 -24.83 -37.69
CA LYS A 192 75.28 -24.41 -38.90
C LYS A 192 74.41 -24.49 -40.15
N LEU A 193 73.65 -25.58 -40.32
CA LEU A 193 72.76 -25.77 -41.46
C LEU A 193 71.57 -24.81 -41.45
N LEU A 194 71.11 -24.38 -40.27
CA LEU A 194 70.09 -23.35 -40.16
C LEU A 194 70.61 -21.96 -40.54
N ALA A 195 71.86 -21.66 -40.18
CA ALA A 195 72.49 -20.36 -40.40
C ALA A 195 73.10 -20.20 -41.80
N SER A 196 73.35 -21.31 -42.50
CA SER A 196 73.72 -21.35 -43.93
C SER A 196 72.58 -20.80 -44.78
#